data_AF-A0A1C6I5A3-F1
#
_entry.id   AF-A0A1C6I5A3-F1
#
_cell.length_a   1.000
_cell.length_b   1.000
_cell.length_c   1.000
_cell.angle_alpha   90.00
_cell.angle_beta   90.00
_cell.angle_gamma   90.00
#
_symmetry.space_group_name_H-M   'P 1'
#
loop_
_entity.id
_entity.type
_entity.pdbx_description
1 polymer ?
#
loop_
_entity_poly.entity_id
_entity_poly.type
_entity_poly.pdbx_seq_one_letter_code
_entity_poly.pdbx_strand_id
1 'polypeptide(L)' 'MLKGELPIGFTMSLAMDLEAMNCYASLPEQKQKELLSYVSRPGEGDEPKRRIDQVISQLHHHQLPDSFR' A
#
# COMPACT_ATOMS: atom_id res chain seq x y z
N MET A 1 -2.26 -20.01 -7.71
CA MET A 1 -1.25 -18.93 -7.60
C MET A 1 -1.76 -17.73 -8.40
N LEU A 2 -2.37 -16.74 -7.74
CA LEU A 2 -2.77 -15.50 -8.39
C LEU A 2 -1.50 -14.64 -8.56
N LYS A 3 -1.04 -14.51 -9.80
CA LYS A 3 0.08 -13.64 -10.19
C LYS A 3 -0.39 -12.19 -10.09
N GLY A 4 0.17 -11.43 -9.14
CA GLY A 4 0.35 -9.98 -9.29
C GLY A 4 -0.88 -9.08 -9.19
N GLU A 5 -2.02 -9.56 -8.72
CA GLU A 5 -3.15 -8.67 -8.45
C GLU A 5 -2.92 -7.94 -7.12
N LEU A 6 -2.70 -6.63 -7.22
CA LEU A 6 -2.73 -5.71 -6.09
C LEU A 6 -3.99 -5.99 -5.25
N PRO A 7 -3.94 -6.02 -3.90
CA PRO A 7 -5.13 -6.20 -3.08
C PRO A 7 -6.22 -5.22 -3.52
N ILE A 8 -7.42 -5.72 -3.84
CA ILE A 8 -8.48 -4.91 -4.48
C ILE A 8 -8.72 -3.60 -3.71
N GLY A 9 -8.77 -3.67 -2.37
CA GLY A 9 -8.93 -2.50 -1.51
C GLY A 9 -7.77 -1.50 -1.60
N PHE A 10 -6.54 -1.98 -1.81
CA PHE A 10 -5.36 -1.13 -1.99
C PHE A 10 -5.42 -0.40 -3.34
N THR A 11 -5.71 -1.12 -4.42
CA THR A 11 -5.84 -0.53 -5.77
C THR A 11 -6.97 0.49 -5.83
N MET A 12 -8.13 0.17 -5.25
CA MET A 12 -9.25 1.11 -5.17
C MET A 12 -8.87 2.36 -4.37
N SER A 13 -8.17 2.21 -3.25
CA SER A 13 -7.76 3.36 -2.44
C SER A 13 -6.75 4.26 -3.15
N LEU A 14 -5.78 3.68 -3.87
CA LEU A 14 -4.88 4.47 -4.73
C LEU A 14 -5.65 5.20 -5.83
N ALA A 15 -6.60 4.54 -6.49
CA ALA A 15 -7.39 5.17 -7.55
C ALA A 15 -8.25 6.34 -7.05
N MET A 16 -8.59 6.38 -5.76
CA MET A 16 -9.34 7.47 -5.13
C MET A 16 -8.47 8.61 -4.59
N ASP A 17 -7.16 8.40 -4.47
CA ASP A 17 -6.20 9.38 -3.94
C ASP A 17 -5.04 9.56 -4.91
N LEU A 18 -5.18 10.55 -5.79
CA LEU A 18 -4.18 10.84 -6.83
C LEU A 18 -2.80 11.16 -6.25
N GLU A 19 -2.72 11.79 -5.07
CA GLU A 19 -1.45 12.10 -4.42
C GLU A 19 -0.76 10.81 -3.97
N ALA A 20 -1.50 9.95 -3.25
CA ALA A 20 -0.99 8.66 -2.82
C ALA A 20 -0.60 7.76 -4.02
N MET A 21 -1.38 7.78 -5.09
CA MET A 21 -1.09 7.06 -6.33
C MET A 21 0.20 7.55 -6.99
N ASN A 22 0.36 8.87 -7.15
CA ASN A 22 1.55 9.45 -7.75
C ASN A 22 2.79 9.18 -6.89
N CYS A 23 2.66 9.29 -5.57
CA CYS A 23 3.73 8.92 -4.64
C CYS A 23 4.11 7.46 -4.83
N TYR A 24 3.15 6.54 -4.77
CA TYR A 24 3.39 5.10 -4.96
C TYR A 24 4.07 4.79 -6.30
N ALA A 25 3.58 5.37 -7.39
CA ALA A 25 4.13 5.18 -8.73
C ALA A 25 5.57 5.70 -8.88
N SER A 26 5.94 6.73 -8.11
CA SER A 26 7.30 7.28 -8.08
C SER A 26 8.30 6.44 -7.29
N LEU A 27 7.84 5.51 -6.45
CA LEU A 27 8.72 4.68 -5.63
C LEU A 27 9.53 3.70 -6.48
N PRO A 28 10.76 3.35 -6.07
CA PRO A 28 11.48 2.24 -6.66
C PRO A 28 10.65 0.95 -6.62
N GLU A 29 10.77 0.11 -7.64
CA GLU A 29 10.00 -1.15 -7.75
C GLU A 29 10.14 -2.02 -6.49
N GLN A 30 11.33 -2.05 -5.88
CA GLN A 30 11.57 -2.76 -4.62
C GLN A 30 10.69 -2.25 -3.48
N LYS A 31 10.52 -0.94 -3.35
CA LYS A 31 9.66 -0.32 -2.32
C LYS A 31 8.18 -0.56 -2.59
N GLN A 32 7.77 -0.53 -3.85
CA GLN A 32 6.42 -0.92 -4.24
C GLN A 32 6.14 -2.36 -3.79
N LYS A 33 7.05 -3.31 -4.09
CA LYS A 33 6.93 -4.72 -3.65
C LYS A 33 6.88 -4.88 -2.13
N GLU A 34 7.68 -4.12 -1.38
CA GLU A 34 7.66 -4.13 0.09
C GLU A 34 6.30 -3.69 0.64
N LEU A 35 5.74 -2.60 0.12
CA LEU A 35 4.41 -2.12 0.48
C LEU A 35 3.34 -3.16 0.14
N LEU A 36 3.40 -3.77 -1.04
CA LEU A 36 2.47 -4.83 -1.44
C LEU A 36 2.56 -6.05 -0.54
N SER A 37 3.78 -6.47 -0.19
CA SER A 37 3.97 -7.57 0.75
C SER A 37 3.37 -7.23 2.11
N TYR A 38 3.55 -6.01 2.59
CA TYR A 38 2.98 -5.54 3.85
C TYR A 38 1.44 -5.53 3.81
N VAL A 39 0.81 -4.88 2.82
CA VAL A 39 -0.66 -4.79 2.72
C VAL A 39 -1.33 -6.14 2.45
N SER A 40 -0.60 -7.10 1.88
CA SER A 40 -1.10 -8.45 1.60
C SER A 40 -0.95 -9.43 2.77
N ARG A 41 -0.40 -9.00 3.92
CA ARG A 41 -0.26 -9.89 5.08
C ARG A 41 -1.64 -10.31 5.60
N PRO A 42 -1.85 -11.59 5.91
CA PRO A 42 -3.07 -12.04 6.56
C PRO A 42 -3.23 -11.32 7.91
N GLY A 43 -4.47 -11.14 8.33
CA GLY A 43 -4.84 -10.52 9.60
C GLY A 43 -6.29 -10.86 9.94
N GLU A 44 -6.70 -10.54 11.15
CA GLU A 44 -8.04 -10.82 11.67
C GLU A 44 -8.90 -9.56 11.72
N GLY A 45 -10.21 -9.70 11.53
CA GLY A 45 -11.15 -8.58 11.55
C GLY A 45 -10.74 -7.45 10.59
N ASP A 46 -10.59 -6.23 11.14
CA ASP A 46 -10.29 -5.02 10.37
C ASP A 46 -8.80 -4.78 10.12
N GLU A 47 -7.91 -5.66 10.59
CA GLU A 47 -6.46 -5.47 10.46
C GLU A 47 -6.00 -5.25 9.01
N PRO A 48 -6.45 -6.03 8.00
CA PRO A 48 -6.03 -5.81 6.62
C PRO A 48 -6.47 -4.44 6.09
N LYS A 49 -7.69 -4.01 6.42
CA LYS A 49 -8.21 -2.70 6.01
C LYS A 49 -7.43 -1.56 6.65
N ARG A 50 -7.19 -1.62 7.97
CA ARG A 50 -6.41 -0.60 8.69
C ARG A 50 -5.00 -0.44 8.12
N ARG A 51 -4.40 -1.55 7.69
CA ARG A 51 -3.08 -1.56 7.07
C ARG A 51 -3.08 -0.83 5.72
N ILE A 52 -4.09 -1.06 4.90
CA ILE A 52 -4.29 -0.33 3.64
C ILE A 52 -4.48 1.16 3.93
N ASP A 53 -5.39 1.51 4.85
CA ASP A 53 -5.67 2.90 5.21
C ASP A 53 -4.40 3.63 5.71
N GLN A 54 -3.57 2.96 6.51
CA GLN A 54 -2.29 3.48 6.99
C GLN A 54 -1.32 3.79 5.85
N VAL A 55 -1.15 2.82 4.93
CA VAL A 55 -0.23 2.99 3.80
C VAL A 55 -0.69 4.11 2.87
N ILE A 56 -1.99 4.21 2.61
CA ILE A 56 -2.54 5.27 1.76
C ILE A 56 -2.32 6.64 2.40
N SER A 57 -2.61 6.79 3.70
CA SER A 57 -2.36 8.04 4.42
C SER A 57 -0.88 8.43 4.41
N GLN A 58 0.02 7.45 4.57
CA GLN A 58 1.46 7.64 4.50
C GLN A 58 1.93 8.10 3.12
N LEU A 59 1.46 7.45 2.06
CA LEU A 59 1.74 7.82 0.68
C LEU A 59 1.21 9.22 0.36
N HIS A 60 0.00 9.56 0.80
CA HIS A 60 -0.59 10.90 0.64
C HIS A 60 0.27 11.99 1.28
N HIS A 61 0.86 11.71 2.45
CA HIS A 61 1.73 12.66 3.15
C HIS A 61 3.21 12.59 2.72
N HIS A 62 3.55 11.79 1.71
CA HIS A 62 4.94 11.51 1.30
C HIS A 62 5.82 10.99 2.45
N GLN A 63 5.19 10.34 3.43
CA GLN A 63 5.85 9.71 4.56
C GLN A 63 5.94 8.22 4.27
N LEU A 64 7.08 7.77 3.72
CA LEU A 64 7.30 6.33 3.61
C LEU A 64 7.43 5.76 5.03
N PRO A 65 6.79 4.62 5.34
CA PRO A 65 6.97 4.02 6.65
C PRO A 65 8.47 3.74 6.87
N ASP A 66 9.05 4.42 7.87
CA ASP A 66 10.47 4.28 8.26
C ASP A 66 10.83 2.85 8.68
N SER A 67 9.83 2.01 8.95
CA SER A 67 9.93 0.65 9.49
C SER A 67 10.27 -0.44 8.45
N PHE A 68 10.97 -0.09 7.37
CA PHE A 68 11.61 -1.07 6.46
C PHE A 68 13.11 -1.28 6.74
N ARG A 69 13.62 -0.85 7.91
CA ARG A 69 14.94 -1.26 8.42
C ARG A 69 14.85 -2.57 9.20
#